data_AF-A0A353MH49-F1
#
_entry.id   AF-A0A353MH49-F1
#
_cell.length_a   1.000
_cell.length_b   1.000
_cell.length_c   1.000
_cell.angle_alpha   90.00
_cell.angle_beta   90.00
_cell.angle_gamma   90.00
#
_symmetry.space_group_name_H-M   'P 1'
#
loop_
_entity.id
_entity.type
_entity.pdbx_description
1 polymer ?
#
loop_
_entity_poly.entity_id
_entity_poly.type
_entity_poly.pdbx_seq_one_letter_code
_entity_poly.pdbx_strand_id
1 'polypeptide(L)'
;MTERKKSGILEKKALTPYELLSLIISAAGLVAVIIVWTQTRQMTASLESTAWQTVQSHQLELNKVFIENPGYMPYFYSGASISESDKNYNKAVAIADLKLDFFDSLYGQAKHLPELQGDSAAWKAWERYILDSFEQSPIMCKRINEVPCWYTSDFLEVAGRKCAQTPKCLEQSEGRKR
;
A
#
# COMPACT_ATOMS: atom_id res chain seq x y z
N MET A 1 14.90 75.44 -18.88
CA MET A 1 13.91 74.42 -19.26
C MET A 1 13.80 73.48 -18.06
N THR A 2 12.83 73.72 -17.18
CA THR A 2 12.82 73.20 -15.81
C THR A 2 11.53 72.40 -15.62
N GLU A 3 11.62 71.08 -15.65
CA GLU A 3 10.51 70.16 -15.39
C GLU A 3 10.10 70.21 -13.91
N ARG A 4 8.87 70.65 -13.65
CA ARG A 4 8.22 70.54 -12.33
C ARG A 4 7.73 69.11 -12.12
N LYS A 5 8.44 68.36 -11.28
CA LYS A 5 8.04 67.05 -10.74
C LYS A 5 6.78 67.22 -9.87
N LYS A 6 5.60 66.83 -10.38
CA LYS A 6 4.36 66.74 -9.58
C LYS A 6 4.51 65.57 -8.59
N SER A 7 4.85 65.88 -7.35
CA SER A 7 4.70 64.96 -6.22
C SER A 7 3.22 64.74 -5.96
N GLY A 8 2.69 63.61 -6.47
CA GLY A 8 1.37 63.12 -6.10
C GLY A 8 1.35 62.78 -4.61
N ILE A 9 0.74 63.66 -3.82
CA ILE A 9 0.43 63.41 -2.42
C ILE A 9 -0.67 62.36 -2.42
N LEU A 10 -0.34 61.12 -2.04
CA LEU A 10 -1.31 60.05 -1.80
C LEU A 10 -2.21 60.49 -0.64
N GLU A 11 -3.43 60.91 -0.98
CA GLU A 11 -4.48 61.21 -0.02
C GLU A 11 -4.84 59.92 0.73
N LYS A 12 -4.40 59.83 2.00
CA LYS A 12 -4.67 58.66 2.84
C LYS A 12 -6.14 58.65 3.21
N LYS A 13 -6.98 57.97 2.44
CA LYS A 13 -8.35 57.65 2.85
C LYS A 13 -8.28 56.79 4.11
N ALA A 14 -8.80 57.30 5.22
CA ALA A 14 -8.96 56.54 6.45
C ALA A 14 -9.98 55.41 6.19
N LEU A 15 -9.60 54.17 6.49
CA LEU A 15 -10.51 53.04 6.37
C LEU A 15 -11.64 53.17 7.38
N THR A 16 -12.86 52.85 6.95
CA THR A 16 -14.01 52.76 7.84
C THR A 16 -13.88 51.53 8.77
N PRO A 17 -14.47 51.55 9.98
CA PRO A 17 -14.41 50.41 10.89
C PRO A 17 -14.92 49.08 10.29
N TYR A 18 -15.89 49.17 9.37
CA TYR A 18 -16.44 48.00 8.66
C TYR A 18 -15.47 47.40 7.65
N GLU A 19 -14.72 48.23 6.92
CA GLU A 19 -13.68 47.75 5.99
C GLU A 19 -12.55 47.04 6.75
N LEU A 20 -12.17 47.55 7.93
CA LEU A 20 -11.19 46.89 8.79
C LEU A 20 -11.68 45.53 9.28
N LEU A 21 -12.93 45.43 9.73
CA LEU A 21 -13.53 44.16 10.17
C LEU A 21 -13.58 43.14 9.03
N SER A 22 -14.01 43.56 7.83
CA SER A 22 -14.06 42.70 6.64
C SER A 22 -12.67 42.19 6.23
N LEU A 23 -11.65 43.05 6.31
CA LEU A 23 -10.26 42.70 6.05
C LEU A 23 -9.77 41.64 7.03
N ILE A 24 -10.05 41.80 8.33
CA ILE A 24 -9.66 40.83 9.37
C ILE A 24 -10.33 39.48 9.13
N ILE A 25 -11.63 39.45 8.84
CA ILE A 25 -12.37 38.20 8.58
C ILE A 25 -11.79 37.49 7.36
N SER A 26 -11.51 38.24 6.29
CA SER A 26 -10.93 37.71 5.06
C SER A 26 -9.50 37.18 5.27
N ALA A 27 -8.68 37.91 6.02
CA ALA A 27 -7.33 37.47 6.40
C ALA A 27 -7.37 36.21 7.27
N ALA A 28 -8.26 36.16 8.26
CA ALA A 28 -8.45 34.99 9.11
C ALA A 28 -8.91 33.76 8.29
N GLY A 29 -9.82 33.97 7.33
CA GLY A 29 -10.25 32.93 6.39
C GLY A 29 -9.11 32.37 5.55
N LEU A 30 -8.26 33.24 5.00
CA LEU A 30 -7.09 32.81 4.22
C LEU A 30 -6.09 32.02 5.09
N VAL A 31 -5.83 32.48 6.32
CA VAL A 31 -4.97 31.76 7.27
C VAL A 31 -5.55 30.39 7.61
N ALA A 32 -6.87 30.29 7.84
CA ALA A 32 -7.52 29.00 8.11
C ALA A 32 -7.37 28.02 6.94
N VAL A 33 -7.51 28.48 5.69
CA VAL A 33 -7.30 27.65 4.49
C VAL A 33 -5.86 27.15 4.41
N ILE A 34 -4.87 28.02 4.69
CA ILE A 34 -3.45 27.63 4.72
C ILE A 34 -3.20 26.56 5.79
N ILE A 35 -3.77 26.72 6.99
CA ILE A 35 -3.64 25.74 8.07
C ILE A 35 -4.23 24.39 7.64
N VAL A 36 -5.45 24.35 7.13
CA VAL A 36 -6.11 23.13 6.66
C VAL A 36 -5.29 22.45 5.56
N TRP A 37 -4.73 23.22 4.62
CA TRP A 37 -3.85 22.70 3.58
C TRP A 37 -2.60 22.04 4.16
N THR A 38 -1.92 22.70 5.11
CA THR A 38 -0.71 22.14 5.74
C THR A 38 -1.01 20.89 6.56
N GLN A 39 -2.11 20.89 7.32
CA GLN A 39 -2.55 19.72 8.09
C GLN A 39 -2.89 18.55 7.18
N THR A 40 -3.58 18.80 6.07
CA THR A 40 -3.93 17.74 5.11
C THR A 40 -2.68 17.07 4.56
N ARG A 41 -1.65 17.85 4.19
CA ARG A 41 -0.37 17.29 3.70
C ARG A 41 0.37 16.49 4.77
N GLN A 42 0.41 16.97 6.01
CA GLN A 42 1.04 16.24 7.12
C GLN A 42 0.31 14.94 7.45
N MET A 43 -1.02 14.96 7.39
CA MET A 43 -1.85 13.78 7.59
C MET A 43 -1.59 12.73 6.51
N THR A 44 -1.51 13.12 5.24
CA THR A 44 -1.15 12.21 4.14
C THR A 44 0.21 11.55 4.37
N ALA A 45 1.24 12.33 4.69
CA ALA A 45 2.58 11.80 4.96
C ALA A 45 2.59 10.84 6.18
N SER A 46 1.78 11.13 7.21
CA SER A 46 1.67 10.27 8.39
C SER A 46 0.96 8.95 8.07
N LEU A 47 -0.06 8.98 7.20
CA LEU A 47 -0.76 7.79 6.73
C LEU A 47 0.18 6.89 5.92
N GLU A 48 0.98 7.47 5.02
CA GLU A 48 2.00 6.74 4.25
C GLU A 48 3.00 6.04 5.19
N SER A 49 3.53 6.75 6.19
CA SER A 49 4.45 6.16 7.17
C SER A 49 3.81 5.03 7.98
N THR A 50 2.54 5.19 8.37
CA THR A 50 1.79 4.17 9.11
C THR A 50 1.56 2.91 8.28
N ALA A 51 1.23 3.07 7.00
CA ALA A 51 1.04 1.95 6.08
C ALA A 51 2.36 1.21 5.87
N TRP A 52 3.48 1.94 5.70
CA TRP A 52 4.81 1.33 5.62
C TRP A 52 5.17 0.54 6.87
N GLN A 53 4.94 1.12 8.05
CA GLN A 53 5.17 0.43 9.33
C GLN A 53 4.31 -0.83 9.47
N THR A 54 3.07 -0.81 8.95
CA THR A 54 2.18 -1.97 8.98
C THR A 54 2.73 -3.11 8.12
N VAL A 55 3.16 -2.81 6.88
CA VAL A 55 3.79 -3.79 5.99
C VAL A 55 5.04 -4.40 6.64
N GLN A 56 5.91 -3.56 7.21
CA GLN A 56 7.13 -4.02 7.89
C GLN A 56 6.82 -4.86 9.13
N SER A 57 5.78 -4.51 9.89
CA SER A 57 5.34 -5.27 11.06
C SER A 57 4.82 -6.66 10.66
N HIS A 58 4.00 -6.76 9.61
CA HIS A 58 3.54 -8.06 9.11
C HIS A 58 4.69 -8.92 8.58
N GLN A 59 5.64 -8.32 7.86
CA GLN A 59 6.85 -9.03 7.42
C GLN A 59 7.68 -9.52 8.61
N LEU A 60 7.79 -8.73 9.68
CA LEU A 60 8.50 -9.13 10.89
C LEU A 60 7.82 -10.32 11.57
N GLU A 61 6.49 -10.33 11.69
CA GLU A 61 5.76 -11.48 12.24
C GLU A 61 5.96 -12.74 11.40
N LEU A 62 5.93 -12.62 10.07
CA LEU A 62 6.24 -13.72 9.17
C LEU A 62 7.67 -14.24 9.37
N ASN A 63 8.64 -13.34 9.53
CA ASN A 63 10.02 -13.74 9.81
C ASN A 63 10.16 -14.46 11.16
N LYS A 64 9.45 -14.01 12.19
CA LYS A 64 9.44 -14.69 13.51
C LYS A 64 8.95 -16.14 13.39
N VAL A 65 7.92 -16.39 12.58
CA VAL A 65 7.43 -17.76 12.32
C VAL A 65 8.55 -18.66 11.81
N PHE A 66 9.39 -18.18 10.89
CA PHE A 66 10.52 -18.97 10.36
C PHE A 66 11.69 -19.10 11.36
N ILE A 67 11.95 -18.07 12.16
CA ILE A 67 12.96 -18.13 13.23
C ILE A 67 12.58 -19.18 14.28
N GLU A 68 11.31 -19.23 14.67
CA GLU A 68 10.79 -20.19 15.63
C GLU A 68 10.64 -21.60 15.03
N ASN A 69 10.53 -21.70 13.70
CA ASN A 69 10.26 -22.95 12.99
C ASN A 69 11.22 -23.15 11.80
N PRO A 70 12.54 -23.21 12.03
CA PRO A 70 13.54 -23.22 10.95
C PRO A 70 13.42 -24.44 10.03
N GLY A 71 12.88 -25.56 10.53
CA GLY A 71 12.64 -26.77 9.74
C GLY A 71 11.66 -26.59 8.57
N TYR A 72 10.89 -25.49 8.52
CA TYR A 72 9.99 -25.20 7.41
C TYR A 72 10.64 -24.37 6.31
N MET A 73 11.77 -23.71 6.57
CA MET A 73 12.45 -22.86 5.57
C MET A 73 12.70 -23.56 4.22
N PRO A 74 13.11 -24.85 4.15
CA PRO A 74 13.33 -25.53 2.87
C PRO A 74 12.10 -25.53 1.94
N TYR A 75 10.88 -25.57 2.49
CA TYR A 75 9.63 -25.59 1.73
C TYR A 75 9.23 -24.22 1.17
N PHE A 76 9.86 -23.14 1.66
CA PHE A 76 9.52 -21.76 1.30
C PHE A 76 10.65 -20.99 0.60
N TYR A 77 11.89 -21.43 0.76
CA TYR A 77 13.08 -20.74 0.26
C TYR A 77 14.06 -21.64 -0.50
N SER A 78 13.72 -22.93 -0.72
CA SER A 78 14.63 -23.88 -1.37
C SER A 78 13.95 -24.83 -2.35
N GLY A 79 12.66 -24.63 -2.64
CA GLY A 79 11.93 -25.46 -3.59
C GLY A 79 11.57 -26.86 -3.09
N ALA A 80 11.79 -27.17 -1.79
CA ALA A 80 11.47 -28.49 -1.27
C ALA A 80 9.95 -28.73 -1.28
N SER A 81 9.54 -29.94 -1.64
CA SER A 81 8.14 -30.37 -1.57
C SER A 81 7.86 -31.09 -0.24
N ILE A 82 6.61 -31.03 0.19
CA ILE A 82 6.11 -31.75 1.38
C ILE A 82 4.87 -32.56 1.00
N SER A 83 4.83 -33.83 1.43
CA SER A 83 3.70 -34.74 1.19
C SER A 83 2.53 -34.40 2.11
N GLU A 84 1.29 -34.59 1.64
CA GLU A 84 0.07 -34.45 2.48
C GLU A 84 0.04 -35.42 3.67
N SER A 85 0.73 -36.56 3.55
CA SER A 85 0.86 -37.53 4.64
C SER A 85 1.94 -37.17 5.67
N ASP A 86 2.74 -36.12 5.44
CA ASP A 86 3.74 -35.66 6.40
C ASP A 86 3.03 -35.06 7.62
N LYS A 87 3.49 -35.44 8.82
CA LYS A 87 2.94 -34.92 10.09
C LYS A 87 3.02 -33.38 10.21
N ASN A 88 3.92 -32.74 9.48
CA ASN A 88 4.12 -31.31 9.47
C ASN A 88 3.35 -30.59 8.34
N TYR A 89 2.67 -31.33 7.46
CA TYR A 89 2.01 -30.77 6.28
C TYR A 89 1.03 -29.64 6.64
N ASN A 90 0.13 -29.86 7.59
CA ASN A 90 -0.86 -28.87 8.00
C ASN A 90 -0.23 -27.57 8.53
N LYS A 91 0.91 -27.66 9.21
CA LYS A 91 1.63 -26.49 9.68
C LYS A 91 2.32 -25.76 8.54
N ALA A 92 2.86 -26.48 7.56
CA ALA A 92 3.37 -25.87 6.33
C ALA A 92 2.25 -25.16 5.55
N VAL A 93 1.06 -25.76 5.44
CA VAL A 93 -0.11 -25.10 4.81
C VAL A 93 -0.49 -23.82 5.55
N ALA A 94 -0.54 -23.84 6.88
CA ALA A 94 -0.87 -22.64 7.66
C ALA A 94 0.16 -21.50 7.46
N ILE A 95 1.45 -21.83 7.35
CA ILE A 95 2.49 -20.84 7.04
C ILE A 95 2.33 -20.31 5.61
N ALA A 96 1.94 -21.17 4.67
CA ALA A 96 1.65 -20.76 3.30
C ALA A 96 0.46 -19.79 3.24
N ASP A 97 -0.64 -20.09 3.93
CA ASP A 97 -1.80 -19.19 4.04
C ASP A 97 -1.38 -17.83 4.62
N LEU A 98 -0.65 -17.82 5.74
CA LEU A 98 -0.15 -16.57 6.35
C LEU A 98 0.68 -15.73 5.37
N LYS A 99 1.56 -16.36 4.60
CA LYS A 99 2.42 -15.67 3.62
C LYS A 99 1.62 -15.17 2.41
N LEU A 100 0.66 -15.95 1.93
CA LEU A 100 -0.21 -15.58 0.81
C LEU A 100 -1.13 -14.41 1.20
N ASP A 101 -1.74 -14.45 2.38
CA ASP A 101 -2.56 -13.37 2.92
C ASP A 101 -1.77 -12.06 3.04
N PHE A 102 -0.52 -12.15 3.51
CA PHE A 102 0.38 -11.00 3.56
C PHE A 102 0.63 -10.42 2.16
N PHE A 103 0.90 -11.26 1.16
CA PHE A 103 1.15 -10.80 -0.21
C PHE A 103 -0.10 -10.20 -0.88
N ASP A 104 -1.27 -10.82 -0.72
CA ASP A 104 -2.53 -10.26 -1.24
C ASP A 104 -2.83 -8.90 -0.57
N SER A 105 -2.65 -8.81 0.74
CA SER A 105 -2.79 -7.54 1.48
C SER A 105 -1.80 -6.48 1.00
N LEU A 106 -0.55 -6.84 0.75
CA LEU A 106 0.47 -5.94 0.22
C LEU A 106 0.09 -5.43 -1.19
N TYR A 107 -0.40 -6.30 -2.07
CA TYR A 107 -0.90 -5.92 -3.39
C TYR A 107 -2.10 -4.97 -3.31
N GLY A 108 -3.04 -5.23 -2.40
CA GLY A 108 -4.17 -4.35 -2.14
C GLY A 108 -3.73 -2.96 -1.66
N GLN A 109 -2.77 -2.90 -0.74
CA GLN A 109 -2.26 -1.64 -0.18
C GLN A 109 -1.38 -0.86 -1.14
N ALA A 110 -0.57 -1.54 -1.97
CA ALA A 110 0.35 -0.92 -2.91
C ALA A 110 -0.35 0.08 -3.85
N LYS A 111 -1.60 -0.19 -4.23
CA LYS A 111 -2.43 0.72 -5.04
C LYS A 111 -2.69 2.08 -4.41
N HIS A 112 -2.52 2.22 -3.10
CA HIS A 112 -2.81 3.44 -2.35
C HIS A 112 -1.54 4.13 -1.81
N LEU A 113 -0.37 3.54 -2.04
CA LEU A 113 0.90 4.04 -1.52
C LEU A 113 1.79 4.48 -2.69
N PRO A 114 2.04 5.79 -2.87
CA PRO A 114 2.82 6.29 -4.00
C PRO A 114 4.18 5.61 -4.19
N GLU A 115 4.83 5.28 -3.08
CA GLU A 115 6.13 4.59 -3.04
C GLU A 115 6.07 3.13 -3.51
N LEU A 116 4.88 2.51 -3.50
CA LEU A 116 4.64 1.13 -3.93
C LEU A 116 3.83 1.03 -5.22
N GLN A 117 3.63 2.15 -5.93
CA GLN A 117 2.91 2.16 -7.19
C GLN A 117 3.85 1.98 -8.41
N GLY A 118 3.30 1.35 -9.44
CA GLY A 118 3.82 1.34 -10.81
C GLY A 118 5.27 0.88 -10.91
N ASP A 119 6.12 1.75 -11.45
CA ASP A 119 7.51 1.43 -11.78
C ASP A 119 8.53 1.80 -10.69
N SER A 120 8.06 2.14 -9.48
CA SER A 120 8.93 2.52 -8.37
C SER A 120 9.93 1.40 -8.05
N ALA A 121 11.14 1.79 -7.64
CA ALA A 121 12.19 0.84 -7.28
C ALA A 121 11.77 -0.03 -6.08
N ALA A 122 11.04 0.54 -5.12
CA ALA A 122 10.53 -0.18 -3.96
C ALA A 122 9.49 -1.23 -4.37
N TRP A 123 8.53 -0.88 -5.23
CA TRP A 123 7.58 -1.86 -5.75
C TRP A 123 8.26 -2.99 -6.51
N LYS A 124 9.21 -2.67 -7.40
CA LYS A 124 9.96 -3.68 -8.16
C LYS A 124 10.71 -4.67 -7.26
N ALA A 125 11.22 -4.21 -6.12
CA ALA A 125 11.86 -5.09 -5.14
C ALA A 125 10.84 -6.01 -4.47
N TRP A 126 9.67 -5.50 -4.09
CA TRP A 126 8.58 -6.30 -3.52
C TRP A 126 8.01 -7.31 -4.52
N GLU A 127 7.71 -6.88 -5.75
CA GLU A 127 7.21 -7.76 -6.80
C GLU A 127 8.21 -8.88 -7.07
N ARG A 128 9.51 -8.58 -7.15
CA ARG A 128 10.55 -9.61 -7.27
C ARG A 128 10.52 -10.58 -6.09
N TYR A 129 10.47 -10.09 -4.86
CA TYR A 129 10.40 -10.95 -3.66
C TYR A 129 9.19 -11.89 -3.67
N ILE A 130 8.03 -11.42 -4.14
CA ILE A 130 6.80 -12.20 -4.24
C ILE A 130 6.95 -13.27 -5.33
N LEU A 131 7.43 -12.90 -6.51
CA LEU A 131 7.66 -13.83 -7.61
C LEU A 131 8.68 -14.91 -7.24
N ASP A 132 9.80 -14.53 -6.61
CA ASP A 132 10.83 -15.46 -6.14
C ASP A 132 10.28 -16.40 -5.06
N SER A 133 9.38 -15.90 -4.20
CA SER A 133 8.73 -16.73 -3.17
C SER A 133 7.83 -17.81 -3.77
N PHE A 134 7.12 -17.53 -4.86
CA PHE A 134 6.34 -18.56 -5.57
C PHE A 134 7.25 -19.55 -6.29
N GLU A 135 8.31 -19.06 -6.93
CA GLU A 135 9.28 -19.92 -7.63
C GLU A 135 9.98 -20.92 -6.69
N GLN A 136 10.26 -20.49 -5.45
CA GLN A 136 10.96 -21.30 -4.45
C GLN A 136 10.02 -22.09 -3.52
N SER A 137 8.70 -21.99 -3.68
CA SER A 137 7.74 -22.63 -2.76
C SER A 137 6.62 -23.37 -3.48
N PRO A 138 6.80 -24.68 -3.74
CA PRO A 138 5.75 -25.52 -4.32
C PRO A 138 4.46 -25.53 -3.48
N ILE A 139 4.57 -25.45 -2.16
CA ILE A 139 3.39 -25.44 -1.27
C ILE A 139 2.58 -24.15 -1.41
N MET A 140 3.22 -23.00 -1.63
CA MET A 140 2.48 -21.75 -1.89
C MET A 140 1.71 -21.84 -3.21
N CYS A 141 2.34 -22.35 -4.28
CA CYS A 141 1.66 -22.55 -5.56
C CYS A 141 0.54 -23.59 -5.49
N LYS A 142 0.74 -24.68 -4.74
CA LYS A 142 -0.33 -25.65 -4.49
C LYS A 142 -1.50 -24.98 -3.78
N ARG A 143 -1.22 -24.25 -2.70
CA ARG A 143 -2.24 -23.68 -1.84
C ARG A 143 -3.08 -22.61 -2.54
N ILE A 144 -2.46 -21.68 -3.27
CA ILE A 144 -3.20 -20.65 -4.02
C ILE A 144 -4.09 -21.23 -5.12
N ASN A 145 -3.74 -22.40 -5.66
CA ASN A 145 -4.57 -23.13 -6.64
C ASN A 145 -5.73 -23.91 -5.98
N GLU A 146 -5.59 -24.33 -4.73
CA GLU A 146 -6.67 -24.97 -3.98
C GLU A 146 -7.76 -23.99 -3.55
N VAL A 147 -7.37 -22.76 -3.17
CA VAL A 147 -8.28 -21.73 -2.63
C VAL A 147 -8.17 -20.39 -3.38
N PRO A 148 -8.23 -20.35 -4.72
CA PRO A 148 -8.01 -19.13 -5.48
C PRO A 148 -9.03 -18.03 -5.15
N CYS A 149 -10.25 -18.41 -4.76
CA CYS A 149 -11.32 -17.46 -4.41
C CYS A 149 -11.10 -16.69 -3.10
N TRP A 150 -10.04 -16.99 -2.33
CA TRP A 150 -9.71 -16.23 -1.12
C TRP A 150 -8.97 -14.93 -1.41
N TYR A 151 -8.40 -14.79 -2.61
CA TYR A 151 -7.50 -13.70 -2.94
C TYR A 151 -8.02 -12.81 -4.06
N THR A 152 -7.46 -11.60 -4.15
CA THR A 152 -7.83 -10.64 -5.19
C THR A 152 -7.35 -11.06 -6.58
N SER A 153 -8.09 -10.67 -7.63
CA SER A 153 -7.77 -10.99 -9.03
C SER A 153 -6.35 -10.59 -9.42
N ASP A 154 -5.91 -9.42 -8.96
CA ASP A 154 -4.62 -8.84 -9.33
C ASP A 154 -3.46 -9.64 -8.72
N PHE A 155 -3.65 -10.13 -7.48
CA PHE A 155 -2.68 -11.00 -6.85
C PHE A 155 -2.65 -12.39 -7.51
N LEU A 156 -3.82 -12.95 -7.87
CA LEU A 156 -3.89 -14.22 -8.59
C LEU A 156 -3.19 -14.17 -9.95
N GLU A 157 -3.27 -13.05 -10.67
CA GLU A 157 -2.54 -12.85 -11.93
C GLU A 157 -1.04 -12.97 -11.71
N VAL A 158 -0.50 -12.32 -10.68
CA VAL A 158 0.92 -12.34 -10.34
C VAL A 158 1.36 -13.74 -9.93
N ALA A 159 0.60 -14.41 -9.06
CA ALA A 159 0.88 -15.78 -8.66
C ALA A 159 0.90 -16.73 -9.87
N GLY A 160 -0.04 -16.56 -10.80
CA GLY A 160 -0.13 -17.33 -12.04
C GLY A 160 1.05 -17.17 -12.99
N ARG A 161 1.91 -16.17 -12.82
CA ARG A 161 3.16 -16.02 -13.62
C ARG A 161 4.22 -17.06 -13.28
N LYS A 162 4.20 -17.57 -12.05
CA LYS A 162 5.21 -18.51 -11.53
C LYS A 162 4.61 -19.88 -11.23
N CYS A 163 3.35 -19.92 -10.82
CA CYS A 163 2.66 -21.18 -10.64
C CYS A 163 2.26 -21.78 -12.00
N ALA A 164 2.45 -23.09 -12.18
CA ALA A 164 2.21 -23.80 -13.44
C ALA A 164 0.76 -23.70 -13.95
N GLN A 165 -0.17 -23.29 -13.10
CA GLN A 165 -1.57 -23.04 -13.42
C GLN A 165 -1.90 -21.63 -12.94
N THR A 166 -2.58 -20.85 -13.80
CA THR A 166 -3.17 -19.58 -13.38
C THR A 166 -4.33 -19.90 -12.44
N PRO A 167 -4.26 -19.54 -11.14
CA PRO A 167 -5.35 -19.80 -10.24
C PRO A 167 -6.53 -18.93 -10.67
N LYS A 168 -7.65 -19.56 -10.99
CA LYS A 168 -8.88 -18.85 -11.34
C LYS A 168 -9.91 -19.20 -10.30
N CYS A 169 -10.47 -18.20 -9.64
CA CYS A 169 -11.74 -18.40 -8.98
C CYS A 169 -12.76 -18.68 -10.10
N LEU A 170 -13.28 -19.90 -10.17
CA LEU A 170 -14.41 -20.19 -11.05
C LEU A 170 -15.54 -19.28 -10.59
N GLU A 171 -15.85 -18.26 -11.39
CA GLU A 171 -16.93 -17.33 -11.11
C GLU A 171 -18.17 -18.13 -10.68
N GLN A 172 -18.65 -17.82 -9.48
CA GLN A 172 -20.08 -17.88 -9.23
C GLN A 172 -20.72 -16.90 -10.23
N SER A 173 -21.06 -17.45 -11.41
CA SER A 173 -22.15 -17.06 -12.29
C SER A 173 -22.78 -15.69 -11.98
N GLU A 174 -22.52 -14.69 -12.82
CA GLU A 174 -23.54 -13.82 -13.46
C GLU A 174 -24.77 -13.32 -12.65
N GLY A 175 -24.75 -13.30 -11.32
CA GLY A 175 -26.00 -13.32 -10.52
C GLY A 175 -26.13 -12.26 -9.43
N ARG A 176 -25.21 -11.29 -9.32
CA ARG A 176 -25.34 -10.19 -8.34
C ARG A 176 -25.31 -8.82 -8.99
N LYS A 177 -26.25 -8.60 -9.91
CA LYS A 177 -26.89 -7.29 -10.05
C LYS A 177 -27.98 -7.21 -8.99
N ARG A 178 -27.74 -6.48 -7.90
CA ARG A 178 -28.78 -5.87 -7.06
C ARG A 178 -28.34 -4.48 -6.69
#